data_AF-A0A378RLD8-F1
#
_entry.id   AF-A0A378RLD8-F1
#
_cell.length_a   1.000
_cell.length_b   1.000
_cell.length_c   1.000
_cell.angle_alpha   90.00
_cell.angle_beta   90.00
_cell.angle_gamma   90.00
#
_symmetry.space_group_name_H-M   'P 1'
#
loop_
_entity.id
_entity.type
_entity.pdbx_description
1 polymer ?
#
loop_
_entity_poly.entity_id
_entity_poly.type
_entity_poly.pdbx_seq_one_letter_code
_entity_poly.pdbx_strand_id
1 'polypeptide(L)'
;MTRKDKKITVFSAFAGIVFTAIYDLIKSQPILSTFLNWLKWIWKNIFEFQITVWQVLLLISILIFTLYLLSKQRNNTPENKIDWLNYTKDKIHGMIWSWFWEKNPLNGKWNIKDLRPICDSCGTKMKIDDRFHYMKFAECPRCNKIYNDRKDLEKIEAIIIDNVQRGIFPKE
;
A
#
# COMPACT_ATOMS: atom_id res chain seq x y z
N MET A 1 -42.81 41.75 -40.59
CA MET A 1 -41.40 41.61 -40.15
C MET A 1 -41.31 42.09 -38.71
N THR A 2 -41.08 41.18 -37.76
CA THR A 2 -41.24 41.47 -36.33
C THR A 2 -39.95 42.08 -35.73
N ARG A 3 -40.08 42.77 -34.59
CA ARG A 3 -38.93 43.35 -33.86
C ARG A 3 -37.88 42.31 -33.46
N LYS A 4 -38.25 41.02 -33.39
CA LYS A 4 -37.35 39.90 -33.10
C LYS A 4 -36.49 39.54 -34.32
N ASP A 5 -37.07 39.54 -35.53
CA ASP A 5 -36.35 39.20 -36.77
C ASP A 5 -35.21 40.19 -37.05
N LYS A 6 -35.44 41.50 -36.84
CA LYS A 6 -34.40 42.52 -36.99
C LYS A 6 -33.24 42.33 -36.00
N LYS A 7 -33.50 41.90 -34.76
CA LYS A 7 -32.45 41.63 -33.76
C LYS A 7 -31.63 40.39 -34.13
N ILE A 8 -32.26 39.36 -34.68
CA ILE A 8 -31.59 38.13 -35.12
C ILE A 8 -30.67 38.42 -36.31
N THR A 9 -31.14 39.19 -37.29
CA THR A 9 -30.31 39.57 -38.46
C THR A 9 -29.13 40.46 -38.09
N VAL A 10 -29.32 41.40 -37.16
CA VAL A 10 -28.21 42.25 -36.68
C VAL A 10 -27.22 41.42 -35.86
N PHE A 11 -27.69 40.49 -35.03
CA PHE A 11 -26.83 39.59 -34.25
C PHE A 11 -26.04 38.63 -35.15
N SER A 12 -26.66 38.05 -36.18
CA SER A 12 -25.97 37.16 -37.11
C SER A 12 -24.93 37.89 -37.96
N ALA A 13 -25.20 39.13 -38.39
CA ALA A 13 -24.24 39.96 -39.08
C ALA A 13 -23.05 40.33 -38.17
N PHE A 14 -23.30 40.68 -36.91
CA PHE A 14 -22.26 41.01 -35.95
C PHE A 14 -21.41 39.80 -35.55
N ALA A 15 -22.05 38.64 -35.36
CA ALA A 15 -21.36 37.38 -35.10
C ALA A 15 -20.44 37.00 -36.26
N GLY A 16 -20.90 37.17 -37.51
CA GLY A 16 -20.08 36.95 -38.70
C GLY A 16 -18.80 37.77 -38.67
N ILE A 17 -18.90 39.08 -38.43
CA ILE A 17 -17.74 40.00 -38.38
C ILE A 17 -16.78 39.62 -37.24
N VAL A 18 -17.29 39.26 -36.06
CA VAL A 18 -16.47 38.85 -34.91
C VAL A 18 -15.74 37.54 -35.20
N PHE A 19 -16.41 36.56 -35.81
CA PHE A 19 -15.76 35.30 -36.22
C PHE A 19 -14.67 35.51 -37.26
N THR A 20 -14.91 36.38 -38.26
CA THR A 20 -13.88 36.70 -39.26
C THR A 20 -12.69 37.42 -38.63
N ALA A 21 -12.93 38.37 -37.72
CA ALA A 21 -11.87 39.09 -37.02
C ALA A 21 -11.05 38.17 -36.09
N ILE A 22 -11.70 37.24 -35.38
CA ILE A 22 -11.01 36.23 -34.56
C ILE A 22 -10.20 35.28 -35.44
N TYR A 23 -10.76 34.83 -36.57
CA TYR A 23 -10.07 33.97 -37.53
C TYR A 23 -8.82 34.66 -38.11
N ASP A 24 -8.92 35.93 -38.49
CA ASP A 24 -7.79 36.71 -38.98
C ASP A 24 -6.76 36.99 -37.87
N LEU A 25 -7.17 37.16 -36.61
CA LEU A 25 -6.26 37.29 -35.46
C LEU A 25 -5.51 35.98 -35.14
N ILE A 26 -6.17 34.83 -35.24
CA ILE A 26 -5.54 33.51 -35.05
C ILE A 26 -4.58 33.21 -36.22
N LYS A 27 -4.97 33.56 -37.45
CA LYS A 27 -4.18 33.31 -38.66
C LYS A 27 -2.99 34.26 -38.82
N SER A 28 -3.09 35.49 -38.32
CA SER A 28 -2.04 36.51 -38.42
C SER A 28 -0.86 36.29 -37.46
N GLN A 29 -0.98 35.41 -36.46
CA GLN A 29 0.12 35.10 -35.56
C GLN A 29 0.90 33.86 -36.02
N PRO A 30 2.18 34.00 -36.44
CA PRO A 30 3.01 32.88 -36.89
C PRO A 30 3.28 31.84 -35.79
N ILE A 31 3.02 32.18 -34.53
CA ILE A 31 3.22 31.31 -33.37
C ILE A 31 2.20 30.16 -33.34
N LEU A 32 0.93 30.41 -33.74
CA LEU A 32 -0.12 29.39 -33.75
C LEU A 32 0.04 28.41 -34.90
N SER A 33 0.40 28.88 -36.09
CA SER A 33 0.69 27.99 -37.22
C SER A 33 1.94 27.15 -36.96
N THR A 34 2.97 27.72 -36.33
CA THR A 34 4.17 26.99 -35.90
C THR A 34 3.85 25.96 -34.82
N PHE A 35 3.04 26.32 -33.82
CA PHE A 35 2.60 25.40 -32.76
C PHE A 35 1.73 24.27 -33.30
N LEU A 36 0.78 24.56 -34.19
CA LEU A 36 -0.06 23.54 -34.82
C LEU A 36 0.74 22.64 -35.76
N ASN A 37 1.74 23.16 -36.47
CA ASN A 37 2.63 22.35 -37.30
C ASN A 37 3.54 21.44 -36.44
N TRP A 38 4.06 21.97 -35.34
CA TRP A 38 4.80 21.17 -34.36
C TRP A 38 3.93 20.08 -33.74
N LEU A 39 2.68 20.39 -33.37
CA LEU A 39 1.72 19.42 -32.85
C LEU A 39 1.37 18.35 -33.90
N LYS A 40 1.15 18.73 -35.16
CA LYS A 40 0.94 17.78 -36.27
C LYS A 40 2.16 16.89 -36.51
N TRP A 41 3.37 17.44 -36.39
CA TRP A 41 4.61 16.68 -36.51
C TRP A 41 4.74 15.65 -35.38
N ILE A 42 4.43 16.02 -34.14
CA ILE A 42 4.38 15.08 -33.00
C ILE A 42 3.31 14.01 -33.24
N TRP A 43 2.12 14.41 -33.67
CA TRP A 43 1.00 13.49 -33.90
C TRP A 43 1.35 12.44 -34.96
N LYS A 44 1.97 12.88 -36.06
CA LYS A 44 2.45 12.00 -37.12
C LYS A 44 3.54 11.04 -36.62
N ASN A 45 4.53 11.54 -35.88
CA ASN A 45 5.64 10.70 -35.43
C ASN A 45 5.28 9.75 -34.28
N ILE A 46 4.26 10.05 -33.47
CA ILE A 46 3.86 9.18 -32.35
C ILE A 46 2.78 8.18 -32.80
N PHE A 47 1.78 8.62 -33.57
CA PHE A 47 0.60 7.79 -33.88
C PHE A 47 0.61 7.17 -35.28
N GLU A 48 1.28 7.77 -36.28
CA GLU A 48 1.46 7.14 -37.61
C GLU A 48 2.76 6.32 -37.70
N PHE A 49 3.46 6.13 -36.59
CA PHE A 49 4.61 5.24 -36.55
C PHE A 49 4.12 3.83 -36.89
N GLN A 50 4.61 3.27 -38.00
CA GLN A 50 4.33 1.90 -38.40
C GLN A 50 5.02 0.98 -37.40
N ILE A 51 4.34 0.68 -36.29
CA ILE A 51 4.85 -0.26 -35.29
C ILE A 51 4.90 -1.62 -35.97
N THR A 52 6.12 -2.08 -36.20
CA THR A 52 6.36 -3.41 -36.77
C THR A 52 6.03 -4.47 -35.72
N VAL A 53 5.51 -5.62 -36.17
CA VAL A 53 5.08 -6.71 -35.28
C VAL A 53 6.19 -7.14 -34.31
N TRP A 54 7.45 -7.08 -34.74
CA TRP A 54 8.62 -7.41 -33.90
C TRP A 54 8.82 -6.48 -32.71
N GLN A 55 8.50 -5.18 -32.83
CA GLN A 55 8.60 -4.23 -31.71
C GLN A 55 7.56 -4.53 -30.63
N VAL A 56 6.35 -4.92 -31.03
CA VAL A 56 5.28 -5.35 -30.11
C VAL A 56 5.69 -6.64 -29.38
N LEU A 57 6.25 -7.61 -30.11
CA LEU A 57 6.74 -8.86 -29.53
C LEU A 57 7.88 -8.63 -28.52
N LEU A 58 8.79 -7.70 -28.80
CA LEU A 58 9.86 -7.32 -27.87
C LEU A 58 9.30 -6.76 -26.56
N LEU A 59 8.31 -5.87 -26.65
CA LEU A 59 7.68 -5.27 -25.47
C LEU A 59 6.95 -6.32 -24.62
N ILE A 60 6.21 -7.23 -25.27
CA ILE A 60 5.57 -8.36 -24.59
C ILE A 60 6.59 -9.28 -23.92
N SER A 61 7.71 -9.59 -24.60
CA SER A 61 8.78 -10.41 -24.06
C SER A 61 9.42 -9.80 -22.81
N ILE A 62 9.72 -8.48 -22.85
CA ILE A 62 10.24 -7.74 -21.69
C ILE A 62 9.24 -7.77 -20.53
N LEU A 63 7.95 -7.59 -20.81
CA LEU A 63 6.90 -7.66 -19.79
C LEU A 63 6.85 -9.06 -19.14
N ILE A 64 6.86 -10.13 -19.93
CA ILE A 64 6.86 -11.50 -19.41
C ILE A 64 8.14 -11.78 -18.60
N PHE A 65 9.30 -11.31 -19.07
CA PHE A 65 10.58 -11.51 -18.39
C PHE A 65 10.63 -10.80 -17.04
N THR A 66 10.15 -9.56 -16.97
CA THR A 66 10.07 -8.81 -15.70
C THR A 66 9.12 -9.50 -14.71
N LEU A 67 7.95 -9.97 -15.15
CA LEU A 67 7.04 -10.75 -14.31
C LEU A 67 7.67 -12.08 -13.84
N TYR A 68 8.44 -12.74 -14.70
CA TYR A 68 9.17 -13.97 -14.34
C TYR A 68 10.23 -13.71 -13.26
N LEU A 69 11.02 -12.63 -13.38
CA LEU A 69 12.02 -12.28 -12.37
C LEU A 69 11.38 -11.95 -11.02
N LEU A 70 10.27 -11.20 -11.02
CA LEU A 70 9.52 -10.88 -9.81
C LEU A 70 8.92 -12.14 -9.14
N SER A 71 8.42 -13.09 -9.93
CA SER A 71 7.89 -14.34 -9.39
C SER A 71 9.00 -15.24 -8.83
N LYS A 72 10.16 -15.31 -9.50
CA LYS A 72 11.32 -16.08 -9.04
C LYS A 72 11.89 -15.54 -7.73
N GLN A 73 11.92 -14.21 -7.56
CA GLN A 73 12.38 -13.60 -6.31
C GLN A 73 11.45 -13.91 -5.12
N ARG A 74 10.15 -14.06 -5.36
CA ARG A 74 9.18 -14.48 -4.33
C ARG A 74 9.43 -15.91 -3.82
N ASN A 75 9.95 -16.79 -4.68
CA ASN A 75 10.15 -18.21 -4.37
C ASN A 75 11.52 -18.51 -3.75
N ASN A 76 12.45 -17.55 -3.73
CA ASN A 76 13.82 -17.74 -3.24
C ASN A 76 14.02 -17.24 -1.79
N THR A 77 12.96 -17.11 -0.99
CA THR A 77 13.17 -16.96 0.45
C THR A 77 13.64 -18.32 0.96
N PRO A 78 14.87 -18.46 1.48
CA PRO A 78 15.37 -19.77 1.88
C PRO A 78 14.47 -20.35 2.95
N GLU A 79 13.85 -21.49 2.63
CA GLU A 79 13.17 -22.42 3.54
C GLU A 79 14.17 -23.05 4.53
N ASN A 80 14.98 -22.24 5.22
CA ASN A 80 15.57 -22.65 6.48
C ASN A 80 14.43 -22.66 7.51
N LYS A 81 13.65 -23.73 7.42
CA LYS A 81 12.48 -24.08 8.24
C LYS A 81 12.93 -24.41 9.67
N ILE A 82 13.50 -23.42 10.37
CA ILE A 82 13.29 -23.35 11.81
C ILE A 82 11.86 -22.85 11.92
N ASP A 83 10.96 -23.73 12.36
CA ASP A 83 9.53 -23.45 12.42
C ASP A 83 9.25 -22.48 13.57
N TRP A 84 9.60 -21.22 13.37
CA TRP A 84 9.33 -20.11 14.28
C TRP A 84 7.83 -19.95 14.52
N LEU A 85 6.97 -20.62 13.74
CA LEU A 85 5.54 -20.72 14.05
C LEU A 85 5.26 -21.50 15.35
N ASN A 86 6.19 -22.37 15.79
CA ASN A 86 6.09 -23.05 17.08
C ASN A 86 6.55 -22.17 18.24
N TYR A 87 7.28 -21.08 17.97
CA TYR A 87 7.66 -20.09 18.97
C TYR A 87 6.43 -19.29 19.40
N THR A 88 5.71 -19.81 20.38
CA THR A 88 4.42 -19.29 20.87
C THR A 88 4.44 -19.00 22.36
N LYS A 89 5.59 -19.19 23.01
CA LYS A 89 5.81 -19.03 24.44
C LYS A 89 7.27 -18.67 24.72
N ASP A 90 7.49 -17.74 25.65
CA ASP A 90 8.84 -17.39 26.12
C ASP A 90 8.82 -16.70 27.49
N LYS A 91 9.97 -16.66 28.17
CA LYS A 91 10.17 -15.90 29.40
C LYS A 91 10.85 -14.57 29.07
N ILE A 92 10.05 -13.51 29.04
CA ILE A 92 10.50 -12.15 28.73
C ILE A 92 10.36 -11.29 29.99
N HIS A 93 11.47 -10.67 30.41
CA HIS A 93 11.55 -9.86 31.63
C HIS A 93 11.06 -10.59 32.90
N GLY A 94 11.43 -11.87 33.06
CA GLY A 94 11.11 -12.64 34.26
C GLY A 94 9.70 -13.24 34.28
N MET A 95 8.82 -12.86 33.36
CA MET A 95 7.45 -13.35 33.24
C MET A 95 7.30 -14.24 32.00
N ILE A 96 6.51 -15.29 32.11
CA ILE A 96 6.22 -16.16 30.97
C ILE A 96 5.09 -15.53 30.16
N TRP A 97 5.27 -15.46 28.85
CA TRP A 97 4.31 -14.94 27.89
C TRP A 97 3.89 -16.05 26.93
N SER A 98 2.66 -15.96 26.44
CA SER A 98 2.12 -16.85 25.42
C SER A 98 1.35 -16.04 24.39
N TRP A 99 1.41 -16.49 23.14
CA TRP A 99 0.72 -15.89 22.00
C TRP A 99 0.46 -16.96 20.94
N PHE A 100 -0.26 -16.58 19.88
CA PHE A 100 -0.37 -17.39 18.67
C PHE A 100 -0.04 -16.56 17.44
N TRP A 101 0.49 -17.22 16.42
CA TRP A 101 0.72 -16.60 15.12
C TRP A 101 -0.53 -16.70 14.27
N GLU A 102 -1.02 -15.56 13.80
CA GLU A 102 -2.13 -15.50 12.87
C GLU A 102 -1.66 -14.91 11.55
N LYS A 103 -1.87 -15.65 10.47
CA LYS A 103 -1.58 -15.16 9.12
C LYS A 103 -2.73 -14.28 8.65
N ASN A 104 -2.45 -13.03 8.34
CA ASN A 104 -3.42 -12.13 7.76
C ASN A 104 -3.70 -12.56 6.29
N PRO A 105 -4.96 -12.86 5.94
CA PRO A 105 -5.31 -13.38 4.62
C PRO A 105 -5.14 -12.34 3.49
N LEU A 106 -5.16 -11.04 3.80
CA LEU A 106 -5.11 -9.97 2.80
C LEU A 106 -3.67 -9.64 2.37
N ASN A 107 -2.72 -9.63 3.29
CA ASN A 107 -1.33 -9.22 3.03
C ASN A 107 -0.31 -10.36 3.20
N GLY A 108 -0.75 -11.53 3.66
CA GLY A 108 0.11 -12.70 3.90
C GLY A 108 1.11 -12.53 5.05
N LYS A 109 1.06 -11.42 5.80
CA LYS A 109 1.92 -11.16 6.96
C LYS A 109 1.43 -11.92 8.18
N TRP A 110 2.36 -12.32 9.03
CA TRP A 110 2.05 -12.95 10.31
C TRP A 110 1.98 -11.89 11.41
N ASN A 111 0.95 -12.00 12.25
CA ASN A 111 0.73 -11.13 13.40
C ASN A 111 0.71 -11.95 14.68
N ILE A 112 1.10 -11.30 15.78
CA ILE A 112 0.95 -11.86 17.12
C ILE A 112 -0.49 -11.63 17.59
N LYS A 113 -1.15 -12.71 18.05
CA LYS A 113 -2.48 -12.67 18.63
C LYS A 113 -2.50 -13.24 20.03
N ASP A 114 -3.45 -12.77 20.83
CA ASP A 114 -3.68 -13.20 22.21
C ASP A 114 -2.41 -13.15 23.08
N LEU A 115 -1.59 -12.10 22.92
CA LEU A 115 -0.36 -11.92 23.68
C LEU A 115 -0.67 -11.66 25.16
N ARG A 116 -0.52 -12.69 25.98
CA ARG A 116 -0.84 -12.65 27.41
C ARG A 116 0.27 -13.24 28.27
N PRO A 117 0.47 -12.69 29.47
CA PRO A 117 1.35 -13.31 30.43
C PRO A 117 0.67 -14.50 31.10
N ILE A 118 1.47 -15.48 31.50
CA ILE A 118 1.06 -16.69 32.20
C ILE A 118 1.37 -16.52 33.68
N CYS A 119 0.39 -16.85 34.53
CA CYS A 119 0.57 -16.84 35.98
C CYS A 119 1.60 -17.89 36.41
N ASP A 120 2.62 -17.47 37.18
CA ASP A 120 3.66 -18.34 37.71
C ASP A 120 3.16 -19.47 38.62
N SER A 121 2.01 -19.27 39.26
CA SER A 121 1.53 -20.12 40.35
C SER A 121 0.58 -21.20 39.87
N CYS A 122 -0.19 -20.91 38.82
CA CYS A 122 -1.25 -21.81 38.34
C CYS A 122 -1.22 -22.02 36.82
N GLY A 123 -0.26 -21.44 36.10
CA GLY A 123 -0.11 -21.60 34.65
C GLY A 123 -1.24 -21.00 33.81
N THR A 124 -2.18 -20.28 34.41
CA THR A 124 -3.34 -19.72 33.70
C THR A 124 -2.97 -18.41 33.00
N LYS A 125 -3.43 -18.22 31.76
CA LYS A 125 -3.30 -16.95 31.03
C LYS A 125 -3.98 -15.84 31.83
N MET A 126 -3.24 -14.81 32.15
CA MET A 126 -3.72 -13.71 32.96
C MET A 126 -4.55 -12.75 32.10
N LYS A 127 -5.57 -12.16 32.73
CA LYS A 127 -6.34 -11.10 32.12
C LYS A 127 -5.53 -9.82 32.23
N ILE A 128 -5.46 -9.12 31.10
CA ILE A 128 -4.84 -7.81 31.01
C ILE A 128 -5.94 -6.79 31.22
N ASP A 129 -5.71 -5.86 32.13
CA ASP A 129 -6.58 -4.71 32.29
C ASP A 129 -5.82 -3.45 31.87
N ASP A 130 -6.13 -2.95 30.67
CA ASP A 130 -5.60 -1.71 30.13
C ASP A 130 -6.56 -0.53 30.34
N ARG A 131 -7.60 -0.67 31.21
CA ARG A 131 -8.60 0.38 31.45
C ARG A 131 -7.99 1.67 32.02
N PHE A 132 -6.79 1.60 32.59
CA PHE A 132 -6.07 2.76 33.11
C PHE A 132 -4.72 2.90 32.41
N HIS A 133 -4.57 3.93 31.57
CA HIS A 133 -3.36 4.20 30.77
C HIS A 133 -2.05 4.23 31.57
N TYR A 134 -2.12 4.48 32.88
CA TYR A 134 -0.99 4.60 33.81
C TYR A 134 -0.78 3.38 34.71
N MET A 135 -1.71 2.42 34.73
CA MET A 135 -1.66 1.27 35.64
C MET A 135 -1.94 -0.01 34.85
N LYS A 136 -0.87 -0.60 34.30
CA LYS A 136 -0.93 -1.86 33.54
C LYS A 136 -0.77 -3.01 34.51
N PHE A 137 -1.87 -3.59 34.96
CA PHE A 137 -1.83 -4.79 35.80
C PHE A 137 -2.34 -6.03 35.03
N ALA A 138 -1.73 -7.17 35.35
CA ALA A 138 -2.21 -8.47 34.92
C ALA A 138 -2.78 -9.20 36.13
N GLU A 139 -4.03 -9.63 36.03
CA GLU A 139 -4.71 -10.38 37.09
C GLU A 139 -4.92 -11.83 36.64
N CYS A 140 -4.54 -12.76 37.49
CA CYS A 140 -4.85 -14.16 37.26
C CYS A 140 -6.31 -14.45 37.65
N PRO A 141 -7.16 -14.93 36.71
CA PRO A 141 -8.56 -15.20 37.00
C PRO A 141 -8.79 -16.39 37.94
N ARG A 142 -7.76 -17.20 38.23
CA ARG A 142 -7.87 -18.42 39.03
C ARG A 142 -7.34 -18.27 40.45
N CYS A 143 -6.26 -17.53 40.64
CA CYS A 143 -5.61 -17.36 41.94
C CYS A 143 -5.63 -15.91 42.45
N ASN A 144 -6.23 -14.98 41.70
CA ASN A 144 -6.35 -13.56 42.02
C ASN A 144 -5.01 -12.86 42.33
N LYS A 145 -3.89 -13.43 41.88
CA LYS A 145 -2.58 -12.77 41.92
C LYS A 145 -2.57 -11.62 40.91
N ILE A 146 -2.13 -10.46 41.38
CA ILE A 146 -2.03 -9.24 40.59
C ILE A 146 -0.56 -8.91 40.38
N TYR A 147 -0.20 -8.59 39.14
CA TYR A 147 1.14 -8.16 38.76
C TYR A 147 1.09 -6.70 38.31
N ASN A 148 1.67 -5.81 39.10
CA ASN A 148 1.57 -4.35 38.93
C ASN A 148 2.64 -3.73 38.01
N ASP A 149 3.79 -4.39 37.79
CA ASP A 149 4.85 -3.91 36.89
C ASP A 149 4.85 -4.71 35.59
N ARG A 150 3.71 -4.68 34.88
CA ARG A 150 3.65 -5.31 33.57
C ARG A 150 4.30 -4.39 32.53
N LYS A 151 5.26 -4.92 31.78
CA LYS A 151 5.85 -4.22 30.63
C LYS A 151 4.82 -4.07 29.50
N ASP A 152 5.05 -3.04 28.68
CA ASP A 152 4.17 -2.68 27.59
C ASP A 152 4.01 -3.84 26.59
N LEU A 153 2.78 -4.08 26.14
CA LEU A 153 2.47 -5.08 25.12
C LEU A 153 3.31 -4.85 23.86
N GLU A 154 3.42 -3.61 23.43
CA GLU A 154 4.19 -3.22 22.24
C GLU A 154 5.67 -3.56 22.39
N LYS A 155 6.24 -3.39 23.60
CA LYS A 155 7.64 -3.73 23.87
C LYS A 155 7.85 -5.25 23.84
N ILE A 156 6.90 -6.01 24.40
CA ILE A 156 6.97 -7.47 24.38
C ILE A 156 6.85 -8.00 22.94
N GLU A 157 5.91 -7.46 22.15
CA GLU A 157 5.78 -7.79 20.73
C GLU A 157 7.06 -7.47 19.95
N ALA A 158 7.67 -6.31 20.17
CA ALA A 158 8.93 -5.94 19.55
C ALA A 158 10.07 -6.93 19.88
N ILE A 159 10.16 -7.40 21.14
CA ILE A 159 11.14 -8.42 21.54
C ILE A 159 10.87 -9.75 20.85
N ILE A 160 9.61 -10.19 20.77
CA ILE A 160 9.25 -11.44 20.09
C ILE A 160 9.65 -11.38 18.61
N ILE A 161 9.37 -10.26 17.95
CA ILE A 161 9.74 -10.05 16.53
C ILE A 161 11.27 -10.03 16.36
N ASP A 162 12.00 -9.31 17.22
CA ASP A 162 13.48 -9.29 17.20
C ASP A 162 14.06 -10.70 17.42
N ASN A 163 13.49 -11.49 18.34
CA ASN A 163 13.90 -12.87 18.57
C ASN A 163 13.73 -13.75 17.33
N VAL A 164 12.59 -13.65 16.64
CA VAL A 164 12.34 -14.38 15.37
C VAL A 164 13.32 -13.94 14.30
N GLN A 165 13.54 -12.62 14.14
CA GLN A 165 14.44 -12.06 13.13
C GLN A 165 15.90 -12.48 13.34
N ARG A 166 16.35 -12.55 14.59
CA ARG A 166 17.71 -12.99 14.96
C ARG A 166 17.85 -14.51 15.06
N GLY A 167 16.75 -15.26 15.05
CA GLY A 167 16.76 -16.71 15.23
C GLY A 167 17.09 -17.17 16.66
N ILE A 168 16.87 -16.30 17.66
CA ILE A 168 17.22 -16.50 19.08
C ILE A 168 16.01 -16.87 19.94
N PHE A 169 15.15 -17.75 19.44
CA PHE A 169 13.98 -18.23 20.17
C PHE A 169 14.19 -19.66 20.70
N PRO A 170 13.52 -20.04 21.81
CA PRO A 170 13.52 -21.41 22.29
C PRO A 170 13.04 -22.36 21.18
N LYS A 171 13.86 -23.37 20.88
CA LYS A 171 13.49 -24.47 20.02
C LYS A 171 12.96 -25.57 20.94
N GLU A 172 11.65 -25.61 21.12
CA GLU A 172 10.99 -26.78 21.73
C GLU A 172 11.04 -27.97 20.76
#